data_AF-A0A372E2A0-F1
#
_entry.id   AF-A0A372E2A0-F1
#
_cell.length_a   1.000
_cell.length_b   1.000
_cell.length_c   1.000
_cell.angle_alpha   90.00
_cell.angle_beta   90.00
_cell.angle_gamma   90.00
#
_symmetry.space_group_name_H-M   'P 1'
#
loop_
_entity.id
_entity.type
_entity.pdbx_description
1 polymer ?
#
loop_
_entity_poly.entity_id
_entity_poly.type
_entity_poly.pdbx_seq_one_letter_code
_entity_poly.pdbx_strand_id
1 'polypeptide(L)'
;MSTPHLATALHQLPTRWADVTLAQAADLSALPEGATVQDCLALLLGCAGAELLHLSPQALAGALGSVLFLSEPAPEGLQSFPRVAVLTMDEVEVPVPDVLEDLTFGQAADIGAAIRDAGHDVPRLRIVVAAIILQPAYDGMPYDSDRAQALEAVVGQMSLAEALPLTDFFLPSSTGFDEATPPASSPFLSAKPSGPPTSAPSVPSGTRWPSWMRWPAATKPAGTTSTASSGPR
;
A
#
# COMPACT_ATOMS: atom_id res chain seq x y z
N MET A 1 15.63 24.62 20.40
CA MET A 1 15.25 25.63 19.38
C MET A 1 15.22 24.96 18.00
N SER A 2 14.20 24.14 17.73
CA SER A 2 14.05 23.40 16.44
C SER A 2 12.67 23.59 15.79
N THR A 3 11.95 24.66 16.13
CA THR A 3 10.54 24.88 15.73
C THR A 3 10.24 25.34 14.30
N PRO A 4 11.13 25.94 13.48
CA PRO A 4 10.72 26.46 12.17
C PRO A 4 10.36 25.35 11.18
N HIS A 5 10.96 24.16 11.31
CA HIS A 5 10.69 23.03 10.41
C HIS A 5 9.28 22.46 10.58
N LEU A 6 8.81 22.33 11.82
CA LEU A 6 7.48 21.80 12.13
C LEU A 6 6.36 22.72 11.59
N ALA A 7 6.53 24.04 11.68
CA ALA A 7 5.53 24.98 11.18
C ALA A 7 5.31 24.86 9.67
N THR A 8 6.38 24.65 8.89
CA THR A 8 6.28 24.42 7.44
C THR A 8 5.67 23.04 7.14
N ALA A 9 6.07 22.00 7.88
CA ALA A 9 5.56 20.65 7.70
C ALA A 9 4.04 20.52 7.96
N LEU A 10 3.49 21.32 8.87
CA LEU A 10 2.05 21.33 9.16
C LEU A 10 1.19 21.66 7.94
N HIS A 11 1.67 22.53 7.05
CA HIS A 11 0.96 22.89 5.82
C HIS A 11 1.06 21.84 4.72
N GLN A 12 1.97 20.87 4.87
CA GLN A 12 2.21 19.78 3.94
C GLN A 12 1.50 18.48 4.36
N LEU A 13 0.76 18.50 5.47
CA LEU A 13 0.01 17.34 5.92
C LEU A 13 -1.06 16.97 4.89
N PRO A 14 -1.16 15.68 4.49
CA PRO A 14 -2.24 15.24 3.64
C PRO A 14 -3.57 15.44 4.37
N THR A 15 -4.63 15.75 3.61
CA THR A 15 -5.99 15.93 4.15
C THR A 15 -6.95 14.82 3.73
N ARG A 16 -6.49 13.94 2.85
CA ARG A 16 -7.22 12.79 2.30
C ARG A 16 -6.22 11.74 1.80
N TRP A 17 -6.68 10.50 1.66
CA TRP A 17 -5.85 9.39 1.19
C TRP A 17 -5.17 9.62 -0.17
N ALA A 18 -5.84 10.32 -1.08
CA ALA A 18 -5.31 10.64 -2.41
C ALA A 18 -3.97 11.38 -2.38
N ASP A 19 -3.76 12.22 -1.36
CA ASP A 19 -2.59 13.09 -1.24
C ASP A 19 -1.47 12.46 -0.39
N VAL A 20 -1.71 11.29 0.22
CA VAL A 20 -0.68 10.54 0.94
C VAL A 20 0.35 10.05 -0.08
N THR A 21 1.63 10.22 0.21
CA THR A 21 2.69 9.71 -0.68
C THR A 21 2.92 8.22 -0.47
N LEU A 22 3.52 7.54 -1.45
CA LEU A 22 3.88 6.13 -1.31
C LEU A 22 4.81 5.87 -0.12
N ALA A 23 5.80 6.74 0.12
CA ALA A 23 6.71 6.64 1.26
C ALA A 23 5.94 6.77 2.58
N GLN A 24 5.08 7.79 2.70
CA GLN A 24 4.21 7.94 3.88
C GLN A 24 3.30 6.73 4.07
N ALA A 25 2.74 6.16 3.01
CA ALA A 25 1.91 4.97 3.09
C ALA A 25 2.70 3.75 3.59
N ALA A 26 3.94 3.57 3.13
CA ALA A 26 4.84 2.52 3.61
C ALA A 26 5.19 2.70 5.09
N ASP A 27 5.59 3.90 5.48
CA ASP A 27 5.91 4.22 6.87
C ASP A 27 4.69 4.02 7.79
N LEU A 28 3.50 4.47 7.37
CA LEU A 28 2.25 4.25 8.10
C LEU A 28 1.91 2.75 8.24
N SER A 29 2.17 1.94 7.21
CA SER A 29 1.93 0.50 7.25
C SER A 29 2.91 -0.27 8.14
N ALA A 30 4.09 0.30 8.39
CA ALA A 30 5.10 -0.27 9.28
C ALA A 30 4.82 0.01 10.77
N LEU A 31 3.84 0.87 11.09
CA LEU A 31 3.45 1.13 12.47
C LEU A 31 2.88 -0.13 13.15
N PRO A 32 3.18 -0.34 14.44
CA PRO A 32 2.66 -1.50 15.16
C PRO A 32 1.14 -1.44 15.30
N GLU A 33 0.51 -2.62 15.40
CA GLU A 33 -0.93 -2.72 15.66
C GLU A 33 -1.26 -2.00 16.98
N GLY A 34 -2.20 -1.06 16.93
CA GLY A 34 -2.58 -0.24 18.08
C GLY A 34 -1.82 1.08 18.23
N ALA A 35 -1.06 1.51 17.20
CA ALA A 35 -0.56 2.87 17.10
C ALA A 35 -1.67 3.91 17.34
N THR A 36 -1.35 5.15 17.66
CA THR A 36 -2.34 6.21 17.85
C THR A 36 -2.34 7.17 16.67
N VAL A 37 -3.40 7.99 16.54
CA VAL A 37 -3.41 9.09 15.56
C VAL A 37 -2.25 10.06 15.79
N GLN A 38 -1.76 10.19 17.03
CA GLN A 38 -0.58 10.99 17.36
C GLN A 38 0.69 10.36 16.79
N ASP A 39 0.82 9.03 16.81
CA ASP A 39 1.96 8.33 16.20
C ASP A 39 1.97 8.53 14.67
N CYS A 40 0.80 8.42 14.03
CA CYS A 40 0.66 8.72 12.60
C CYS A 40 1.02 10.17 12.27
N LEU A 41 0.54 11.13 13.08
CA LEU A 41 0.85 12.54 12.90
C LEU A 41 2.36 12.81 13.06
N ALA A 42 2.98 12.23 14.09
CA ALA A 42 4.41 12.36 14.33
C ALA A 42 5.23 11.82 13.15
N LEU A 43 4.82 10.66 12.61
CA LEU A 43 5.41 10.05 11.42
C LEU A 43 5.26 10.94 10.18
N LEU A 44 4.05 11.45 9.91
CA LEU A 44 3.81 12.33 8.76
C LEU A 44 4.55 13.67 8.86
N LEU A 45 4.80 14.16 10.08
CA LEU A 45 5.61 15.36 10.34
C LEU A 45 7.11 15.07 10.42
N GLY A 46 7.53 13.81 10.37
CA GLY A 46 8.93 13.40 10.50
C GLY A 46 9.55 13.77 11.86
N CYS A 47 8.78 13.72 12.94
CA CYS A 47 9.23 14.12 14.29
C CYS A 47 8.95 13.05 15.35
N ALA A 48 9.56 13.18 16.53
CA ALA A 48 9.19 12.33 17.66
C ALA A 48 7.81 12.73 18.24
N GLY A 49 7.05 11.78 18.78
CA GLY A 49 5.74 12.07 19.38
C GLY A 49 5.80 13.11 20.51
N ALA A 50 6.89 13.15 21.28
CA ALA A 50 7.11 14.17 22.30
C ALA A 50 7.22 15.60 21.73
N GLU A 51 7.67 15.75 20.48
CA GLU A 51 7.81 17.05 19.82
C GLU A 51 6.46 17.66 19.44
N LEU A 52 5.41 16.83 19.30
CA LEU A 52 4.04 17.33 19.10
C LEU A 52 3.57 18.20 20.27
N LEU A 53 4.10 17.98 21.48
CA LEU A 53 3.79 18.77 22.66
C LEU A 53 4.40 20.19 22.61
N HIS A 54 5.32 20.45 21.69
CA HIS A 54 5.86 21.78 21.44
C HIS A 54 5.02 22.61 20.46
N LEU A 55 4.03 22.00 19.82
CA LEU A 55 3.06 22.73 19.01
C LEU A 55 2.10 23.52 19.90
N SER A 56 1.68 24.69 19.43
CA SER A 56 0.58 25.40 20.10
C SER A 56 -0.69 24.53 20.08
N PRO A 57 -1.58 24.62 21.08
CA PRO A 57 -2.80 23.82 21.11
C PRO A 57 -3.66 23.97 19.84
N GLN A 58 -3.70 25.18 19.27
CA GLN A 58 -4.43 25.46 18.03
C GLN A 58 -3.77 24.77 16.82
N ALA A 59 -2.44 24.82 16.72
CA ALA A 59 -1.71 24.15 15.64
C ALA A 59 -1.85 22.63 15.74
N LEU A 60 -1.74 22.06 16.94
CA LEU A 60 -1.94 20.63 17.16
C LEU A 60 -3.36 20.18 16.82
N ALA A 61 -4.38 20.94 17.25
CA ALA A 61 -5.77 20.65 16.93
C ALA A 61 -6.02 20.67 15.41
N GLY A 62 -5.46 21.67 14.71
CA GLY A 62 -5.51 21.73 13.25
C GLY A 62 -4.82 20.53 12.59
N ALA A 63 -3.61 20.20 13.03
CA ALA A 63 -2.82 19.08 12.52
C ALA A 63 -3.54 17.74 12.68
N LEU A 64 -4.10 17.49 13.87
CA LEU A 64 -4.91 16.31 14.16
C LEU A 64 -6.14 16.26 13.25
N GLY A 65 -6.81 17.41 13.06
CA GLY A 65 -7.94 17.54 12.14
C GLY A 65 -7.61 17.13 10.71
N SER A 66 -6.45 17.53 10.19
CA SER A 66 -6.00 17.18 8.84
C SER A 66 -5.79 15.68 8.65
N VAL A 67 -5.40 14.95 9.69
CA VAL A 67 -5.09 13.51 9.60
C VAL A 67 -6.21 12.60 10.09
N LEU A 68 -7.39 13.14 10.44
CA LEU A 68 -8.53 12.34 10.89
C LEU A 68 -9.00 11.32 9.85
N PHE A 69 -8.83 11.60 8.56
CA PHE A 69 -9.19 10.67 7.49
C PHE A 69 -8.44 9.32 7.59
N LEU A 70 -7.28 9.27 8.26
CA LEU A 70 -6.55 8.02 8.49
C LEU A 70 -7.32 7.07 9.41
N SER A 71 -8.16 7.61 10.31
CA SER A 71 -8.99 6.81 11.20
C SER A 71 -10.26 6.27 10.53
N GLU A 72 -10.54 6.70 9.30
CA GLU A 72 -11.68 6.24 8.49
C GLU A 72 -11.25 5.14 7.51
N PRO A 73 -12.17 4.21 7.15
CA PRO A 73 -11.96 3.27 6.05
C PRO A 73 -11.39 3.97 4.82
N ALA A 74 -10.26 3.44 4.34
CA ALA A 74 -9.73 3.81 3.05
C ALA A 74 -10.87 3.64 2.03
N PRO A 75 -11.24 4.69 1.28
CA PRO A 75 -12.42 4.64 0.44
C PRO A 75 -12.23 3.57 -0.64
N GLU A 76 -13.30 2.84 -0.95
CA GLU A 76 -13.33 1.89 -2.08
C GLU A 76 -12.86 2.56 -3.39
N GLY A 77 -13.03 3.89 -3.49
CA GLY A 77 -12.56 4.72 -4.59
C GLY A 77 -11.04 4.85 -4.76
N LEU A 78 -10.19 4.31 -3.87
CA LEU A 78 -8.74 4.28 -4.11
C LEU A 78 -8.37 3.48 -5.36
N GLN A 79 -9.21 2.51 -5.76
CA GLN A 79 -9.04 1.74 -7.01
C GLN A 79 -9.64 2.46 -8.24
N SER A 80 -10.22 3.65 -8.05
CA SER A 80 -10.96 4.38 -9.09
C SER A 80 -10.26 5.62 -9.62
N PHE A 81 -8.99 5.83 -9.23
CA PHE A 81 -8.24 6.97 -9.74
C PHE A 81 -8.00 6.82 -11.24
N PRO A 82 -8.22 7.88 -12.03
CA PRO A 82 -7.95 7.84 -13.46
C PRO A 82 -6.44 7.67 -13.69
N ARG A 83 -6.08 6.77 -14.60
CA ARG A 83 -4.68 6.61 -15.01
C ARG A 83 -4.20 7.88 -15.70
N VAL A 84 -3.03 8.38 -15.29
CA VAL A 84 -2.38 9.52 -15.91
C VAL A 84 -1.45 9.01 -17.02
N ALA A 85 -1.45 9.68 -18.17
CA ALA A 85 -0.58 9.33 -19.30
C ALA A 85 0.85 9.85 -19.13
N VAL A 86 1.02 10.95 -18.39
CA VAL A 86 2.31 11.59 -18.12
C VAL A 86 2.36 12.00 -16.65
N LEU A 87 3.42 11.59 -15.95
CA LEU A 87 3.72 12.02 -14.59
C LEU A 87 4.75 13.14 -14.61
N THR A 88 4.65 14.09 -13.69
CA THR A 88 5.73 15.07 -13.47
C THR A 88 6.50 14.67 -12.22
N MET A 89 7.74 14.23 -12.38
CA MET A 89 8.63 13.79 -11.30
C MET A 89 9.90 14.63 -11.31
N ASP A 90 10.20 15.35 -10.23
CA ASP A 90 11.35 16.27 -10.16
C ASP A 90 11.50 17.18 -11.39
N GLU A 91 10.38 17.80 -11.81
CA GLU A 91 10.29 18.66 -13.01
C GLU A 91 10.47 17.94 -14.36
N VAL A 92 10.59 16.61 -14.37
CA VAL A 92 10.67 15.77 -15.57
C VAL A 92 9.29 15.21 -15.93
N GLU A 93 8.89 15.34 -17.19
CA GLU A 93 7.70 14.68 -17.73
C GLU A 93 8.04 13.23 -18.11
N VAL A 94 7.43 12.28 -17.40
CA VAL A 94 7.64 10.85 -17.56
C VAL A 94 6.40 10.22 -18.18
N PRO A 95 6.46 9.72 -19.43
CA PRO A 95 5.35 8.99 -20.01
C PRO A 95 5.12 7.67 -19.25
N VAL A 96 3.86 7.40 -18.91
CA VAL A 96 3.45 6.15 -18.28
C VAL A 96 3.23 5.11 -19.39
N PRO A 97 3.88 3.93 -19.34
CA PRO A 97 3.70 2.88 -20.34
C PRO A 97 2.25 2.40 -20.37
N ASP A 98 1.62 2.31 -21.54
CA ASP A 98 0.19 1.97 -21.62
C ASP A 98 -0.08 0.47 -21.48
N VAL A 99 0.88 -0.39 -21.85
CA VAL A 99 0.74 -1.85 -21.85
C VAL A 99 1.91 -2.58 -21.19
N LEU A 100 1.66 -3.79 -20.68
CA LEU A 100 2.68 -4.64 -20.04
C LEU A 100 3.76 -5.10 -21.03
N GLU A 101 3.43 -5.16 -22.31
CA GLU A 101 4.31 -5.59 -23.40
C GLU A 101 5.49 -4.63 -23.64
N ASP A 102 5.39 -3.41 -23.09
CA ASP A 102 6.45 -2.41 -23.16
C ASP A 102 7.58 -2.67 -22.14
N LEU A 103 7.40 -3.61 -21.21
CA LEU A 103 8.43 -3.96 -20.24
C LEU A 103 9.53 -4.82 -20.86
N THR A 104 10.77 -4.44 -20.57
CA THR A 104 11.92 -5.29 -20.88
C THR A 104 11.93 -6.55 -20.00
N PHE A 105 12.62 -7.59 -20.46
CA PHE A 105 12.80 -8.82 -19.67
C PHE A 105 13.44 -8.54 -18.30
N GLY A 106 14.40 -7.60 -18.22
CA GLY A 106 15.03 -7.20 -16.97
C GLY A 106 14.03 -6.63 -15.96
N GLN A 107 13.17 -5.71 -16.42
CA GLN A 107 12.10 -5.15 -15.58
C GLN A 107 11.15 -6.23 -15.07
N ALA A 108 10.71 -7.13 -15.94
CA ALA A 108 9.81 -8.21 -15.56
C ALA A 108 10.44 -9.19 -14.54
N ALA A 109 11.73 -9.48 -14.69
CA ALA A 109 12.47 -10.34 -13.76
C ALA A 109 12.58 -9.68 -12.36
N ASP A 110 12.93 -8.40 -12.30
CA ASP A 110 13.11 -7.67 -11.04
C ASP A 110 11.79 -7.39 -10.34
N ILE A 111 10.71 -7.11 -11.09
CA ILE A 111 9.34 -7.06 -10.52
C ILE A 111 8.97 -8.42 -9.91
N GLY A 112 9.26 -9.53 -10.60
CA GLY A 112 9.02 -10.88 -10.09
C GLY A 112 9.84 -11.22 -8.83
N ALA A 113 11.06 -10.69 -8.72
CA ALA A 113 11.88 -10.80 -7.52
C ALA A 113 11.29 -9.94 -6.38
N ALA A 114 10.93 -8.68 -6.65
CA ALA A 114 10.34 -7.78 -5.68
C ALA A 114 9.03 -8.32 -5.09
N ILE A 115 8.14 -8.88 -5.92
CA ILE A 115 6.89 -9.51 -5.45
C ILE A 115 7.17 -10.66 -4.48
N ARG A 116 8.23 -11.44 -4.72
CA ARG A 116 8.60 -12.57 -3.86
C ARG A 116 9.16 -12.12 -2.52
N ASP A 117 10.00 -11.08 -2.54
CA ASP A 117 10.74 -10.63 -1.37
C ASP A 117 9.91 -9.68 -0.49
N ALA A 118 9.15 -8.78 -1.11
CA ALA A 118 8.36 -7.74 -0.45
C ALA A 118 6.84 -7.96 -0.55
N GLY A 119 6.36 -9.13 -0.97
CA GLY A 119 4.92 -9.40 -1.15
C GLY A 119 4.04 -9.27 0.10
N HIS A 120 4.64 -9.12 1.29
CA HIS A 120 3.96 -8.85 2.55
C HIS A 120 3.86 -7.37 2.91
N ASP A 121 4.64 -6.50 2.25
CA ASP A 121 4.65 -5.04 2.40
C ASP A 121 4.25 -4.41 1.06
N VAL A 122 2.95 -4.31 0.84
CA VAL A 122 2.40 -3.86 -0.45
C VAL A 122 2.76 -2.39 -0.76
N PRO A 123 2.71 -1.44 0.20
CA PRO A 123 3.16 -0.08 -0.08
C PRO A 123 4.63 -0.01 -0.51
N ARG A 124 5.53 -0.75 0.15
CA ARG A 124 6.94 -0.79 -0.28
C ARG A 124 7.10 -1.44 -1.64
N LEU A 125 6.38 -2.54 -1.90
CA LEU A 125 6.38 -3.20 -3.19
C LEU A 125 5.96 -2.24 -4.31
N ARG A 126 4.98 -1.37 -4.08
CA ARG A 126 4.55 -0.35 -5.05
C ARG A 126 5.64 0.65 -5.39
N ILE A 127 6.43 1.09 -4.41
CA ILE A 127 7.58 1.98 -4.65
C ILE A 127 8.58 1.30 -5.59
N VAL A 128 8.97 0.07 -5.26
CA VAL A 128 9.95 -0.70 -6.04
C VAL A 128 9.44 -0.93 -7.46
N VAL A 129 8.19 -1.40 -7.61
CA VAL A 129 7.60 -1.69 -8.91
C VAL A 129 7.46 -0.43 -9.77
N ALA A 130 6.96 0.68 -9.20
CA ALA A 130 6.88 1.94 -9.94
C ALA A 130 8.26 2.44 -10.36
N ALA A 131 9.29 2.33 -9.51
CA ALA A 131 10.65 2.71 -9.87
C ALA A 131 11.20 1.86 -11.03
N ILE A 132 10.98 0.55 -11.01
CA ILE A 132 11.37 -0.35 -12.10
C ILE A 132 10.68 0.02 -13.42
N ILE A 133 9.39 0.32 -13.38
CA ILE A 133 8.60 0.66 -14.58
C ILE A 133 9.04 2.01 -15.16
N LEU A 134 9.20 3.02 -14.30
CA LEU A 134 9.40 4.40 -14.72
C LEU A 134 10.87 4.71 -15.05
N GLN A 135 11.84 3.93 -14.56
CA GLN A 135 13.27 4.25 -14.71
C GLN A 135 13.70 4.52 -16.16
N PRO A 136 13.35 3.70 -17.16
CA PRO A 136 13.79 3.97 -18.54
C PRO A 136 13.23 5.27 -19.11
N ALA A 137 11.98 5.59 -18.78
CA ALA A 137 11.29 6.79 -19.25
C ALA A 137 11.76 8.05 -18.51
N TYR A 138 12.07 7.93 -17.22
CA TYR A 138 12.58 9.03 -16.38
C TYR A 138 14.00 9.43 -16.80
N ASP A 139 14.86 8.45 -17.01
CA ASP A 139 16.28 8.68 -17.30
C ASP A 139 16.61 8.82 -18.80
N GLY A 140 15.69 8.41 -19.68
CA GLY A 140 15.92 8.30 -21.12
C GLY A 140 16.95 7.24 -21.51
N MET A 141 17.16 6.23 -20.65
CA MET A 141 18.23 5.23 -20.77
C MET A 141 17.67 3.81 -20.67
N PRO A 142 18.38 2.78 -21.18
CA PRO A 142 17.97 1.39 -21.01
C PRO A 142 17.82 1.03 -19.53
N TYR A 143 16.99 0.02 -19.26
CA TYR A 143 16.73 -0.44 -17.90
C TYR A 143 18.01 -0.86 -17.18
N ASP A 144 18.16 -0.37 -15.94
CA ASP A 144 19.26 -0.70 -15.03
C ASP A 144 18.73 -0.76 -13.58
N SER A 145 18.99 -1.88 -12.90
CA SER A 145 18.46 -2.16 -11.56
C SER A 145 18.99 -1.20 -10.49
N ASP A 146 20.27 -0.82 -10.56
CA ASP A 146 20.88 0.10 -9.59
C ASP A 146 20.27 1.51 -9.73
N ARG A 147 19.99 1.92 -10.97
CA ARG A 147 19.29 3.19 -11.24
C ARG A 147 17.84 3.15 -10.82
N ALA A 148 17.15 2.02 -11.02
CA ALA A 148 15.79 1.86 -10.56
C ALA A 148 15.73 1.97 -9.03
N GLN A 149 16.69 1.37 -8.33
CA GLN A 149 16.81 1.50 -6.87
C GLN A 149 17.03 2.95 -6.44
N ALA A 150 17.88 3.71 -7.14
CA ALA A 150 18.09 5.13 -6.85
C ALA A 150 16.80 5.97 -7.05
N LEU A 151 15.95 5.57 -8.01
CA LEU A 151 14.69 6.25 -8.31
C LEU A 151 13.59 6.02 -7.26
N GLU A 152 13.73 5.01 -6.39
CA GLU A 152 12.74 4.71 -5.35
C GLU A 152 12.46 5.89 -4.41
N ALA A 153 13.46 6.73 -4.11
CA ALA A 153 13.29 7.90 -3.26
C ALA A 153 12.37 8.95 -3.91
N VAL A 154 12.50 9.14 -5.22
CA VAL A 154 11.68 10.07 -6.01
C VAL A 154 10.26 9.52 -6.15
N VAL A 155 10.14 8.25 -6.52
CA VAL A 155 8.85 7.54 -6.61
C VAL A 155 8.14 7.50 -5.26
N GLY A 156 8.88 7.42 -4.17
CA GLY A 156 8.33 7.50 -2.81
C GLY A 156 7.55 8.79 -2.54
N GLN A 157 7.84 9.89 -3.24
CA GLN A 157 7.12 11.16 -3.12
C GLN A 157 5.84 11.22 -3.97
N MET A 158 5.60 10.25 -4.85
CA MET A 158 4.38 10.20 -5.64
C MET A 158 3.15 10.01 -4.74
N SER A 159 2.08 10.73 -5.05
CA SER A 159 0.82 10.59 -4.34
C SER A 159 0.16 9.23 -4.64
N LEU A 160 -0.65 8.72 -3.72
CA LEU A 160 -1.44 7.50 -3.96
C LEU A 160 -2.36 7.64 -5.17
N ALA A 161 -2.89 8.84 -5.44
CA ALA A 161 -3.73 9.11 -6.61
C ALA A 161 -3.01 8.84 -7.94
N GLU A 162 -1.72 9.14 -8.01
CA GLU A 162 -0.89 8.94 -9.21
C GLU A 162 -0.32 7.51 -9.27
N ALA A 163 0.12 7.00 -8.11
CA ALA A 163 0.82 5.73 -8.02
C ALA A 163 -0.09 4.51 -8.14
N LEU A 164 -1.31 4.54 -7.59
CA LEU A 164 -2.19 3.38 -7.56
C LEU A 164 -2.60 2.92 -8.97
N PRO A 165 -3.10 3.78 -9.88
CA PRO A 165 -3.46 3.36 -11.24
C PRO A 165 -2.28 2.78 -12.02
N LEU A 166 -1.08 3.33 -11.79
CA LEU A 166 0.14 2.83 -12.41
C LEU A 166 0.45 1.43 -11.88
N THR A 167 0.54 1.27 -10.57
CA THR A 167 1.05 0.04 -9.95
C THR A 167 0.01 -1.08 -9.90
N ASP A 168 -1.28 -0.79 -9.80
CA ASP A 168 -2.36 -1.79 -9.85
C ASP A 168 -2.42 -2.53 -11.18
N PHE A 169 -1.99 -1.87 -12.26
CA PHE A 169 -1.90 -2.50 -13.57
C PHE A 169 -0.85 -3.65 -13.60
N PHE A 170 0.26 -3.49 -12.86
CA PHE A 170 1.36 -4.46 -12.81
C PHE A 170 1.33 -5.38 -11.60
N LEU A 171 0.62 -4.95 -10.56
CA LEU A 171 0.29 -5.74 -9.37
C LEU A 171 -1.21 -6.05 -9.42
N PRO A 172 -1.74 -6.67 -10.51
CA PRO A 172 -3.15 -6.96 -10.60
C PRO A 172 -3.49 -7.79 -9.38
N SER A 173 -4.30 -7.17 -8.55
CA SER A 173 -4.82 -7.66 -7.30
C SER A 173 -4.73 -9.18 -7.16
N SER A 174 -3.61 -9.68 -6.61
CA SER A 174 -3.55 -10.96 -5.88
C SER A 174 -4.28 -10.84 -4.52
N THR A 175 -5.17 -9.86 -4.49
CA THR A 175 -6.06 -9.28 -3.52
C THR A 175 -7.47 -9.21 -4.10
N GLY A 176 -7.69 -9.86 -5.26
CA GLY A 176 -8.99 -10.16 -5.79
C GLY A 176 -9.83 -10.77 -4.69
N PHE A 177 -10.79 -9.98 -4.22
CA PHE A 177 -12.03 -10.48 -3.67
C PHE A 177 -12.52 -11.61 -4.56
N ASP A 178 -13.10 -12.64 -3.94
CA ASP A 178 -13.87 -13.72 -4.58
C ASP A 178 -14.64 -13.23 -5.81
N GLU A 179 -14.00 -13.24 -6.97
CA GLU A 179 -14.70 -13.42 -8.22
C GLU A 179 -14.38 -14.85 -8.60
N ALA A 180 -15.38 -15.69 -8.36
CA ALA A 180 -15.37 -17.08 -8.73
C ALA A 180 -14.79 -17.20 -10.14
N THR A 181 -13.68 -17.92 -10.25
CA THR A 181 -13.16 -18.45 -11.52
C THR A 181 -14.36 -18.75 -12.42
N PRO A 182 -14.49 -18.13 -13.61
CA PRO A 182 -15.58 -18.48 -14.51
C PRO A 182 -15.52 -20.00 -14.70
N PRO A 183 -16.62 -20.73 -14.46
CA PRO A 183 -16.58 -22.18 -14.41
C PRO A 183 -16.02 -22.68 -15.74
N ALA A 184 -14.84 -23.30 -15.65
CA ALA A 184 -14.34 -24.13 -16.73
C ALA A 184 -15.47 -25.07 -17.11
N SER A 185 -15.93 -24.93 -18.36
CA SER A 185 -16.99 -25.75 -18.91
C SER A 185 -16.56 -27.21 -18.83
N SER A 186 -17.10 -27.95 -17.88
CA SER A 186 -17.16 -29.40 -17.92
C SER A 186 -18.35 -29.90 -17.11
N PRO A 187 -19.12 -30.87 -17.64
CA PRO A 187 -20.48 -31.12 -17.22
C PRO A 187 -20.51 -32.21 -16.16
N PHE A 188 -20.62 -31.87 -14.87
CA PHE A 188 -21.01 -32.87 -13.88
C PHE A 188 -21.94 -32.27 -12.82
N LEU A 189 -23.15 -32.84 -12.77
CA LEU A 189 -24.20 -32.64 -11.79
C LEU A 189 -23.76 -33.17 -10.41
N SER A 190 -23.88 -32.38 -9.33
CA SER A 190 -24.59 -32.79 -8.11
C SER A 190 -24.40 -31.86 -6.90
N ALA A 191 -25.56 -31.42 -6.39
CA ALA A 191 -26.01 -31.39 -4.99
C ALA A 191 -25.23 -30.62 -3.90
N LYS A 192 -25.89 -29.56 -3.41
CA LYS A 192 -25.82 -28.98 -2.05
C LYS A 192 -26.52 -29.93 -1.04
N PRO A 193 -26.23 -29.90 0.28
CA PRO A 193 -26.95 -28.99 1.19
C PRO A 193 -26.19 -28.49 2.44
N SER A 194 -26.90 -27.68 3.23
CA SER A 194 -26.56 -26.66 4.25
C SER A 194 -26.22 -27.12 5.69
N GLY A 195 -25.70 -26.20 6.51
CA GLY A 195 -25.77 -26.21 8.00
C GLY A 195 -25.26 -24.91 8.69
N PRO A 196 -25.97 -24.30 9.67
CA PRO A 196 -25.54 -23.15 10.52
C PRO A 196 -25.52 -23.49 12.04
N PRO A 197 -25.36 -22.54 13.00
CA PRO A 197 -24.36 -21.49 13.24
C PRO A 197 -23.65 -21.68 14.63
N THR A 198 -22.90 -20.70 15.17
CA THR A 198 -22.97 -20.12 16.56
C THR A 198 -21.62 -19.62 17.12
N SER A 199 -21.69 -18.47 17.81
CA SER A 199 -20.88 -17.96 18.95
C SER A 199 -19.80 -16.90 18.69
N ALA A 200 -20.12 -15.68 19.13
CA ALA A 200 -19.21 -14.58 19.43
C ALA A 200 -18.45 -14.80 20.75
N PRO A 201 -17.34 -14.06 20.96
CA PRO A 201 -17.25 -13.30 22.21
C PRO A 201 -16.67 -11.88 22.07
N SER A 202 -17.30 -10.99 22.85
CA SER A 202 -16.77 -9.96 23.74
C SER A 202 -15.55 -9.10 23.37
N VAL A 203 -15.83 -7.80 23.38
CA VAL A 203 -14.98 -6.61 23.18
C VAL A 203 -14.03 -6.36 24.36
N PRO A 204 -12.78 -5.91 24.11
CA PRO A 204 -12.08 -4.97 24.96
C PRO A 204 -12.05 -3.58 24.32
N SER A 205 -12.57 -2.59 25.05
CA SER A 205 -12.61 -1.19 24.66
C SER A 205 -11.23 -0.54 24.71
N GLY A 206 -10.70 -0.29 23.51
CA GLY A 206 -9.72 0.72 23.15
C GLY A 206 -10.00 1.01 21.68
N THR A 207 -9.82 2.24 21.20
CA THR A 207 -10.02 2.57 19.78
C THR A 207 -9.00 1.78 18.96
N ARG A 208 -9.36 0.53 18.62
CA ARG A 208 -8.58 -0.40 17.84
C ARG A 208 -8.53 0.12 16.42
N TRP A 209 -7.35 0.08 15.83
CA TRP A 209 -7.25 0.10 14.37
C TRP A 209 -8.09 -1.05 13.81
N PRO A 210 -8.97 -0.76 12.86
CA PRO A 210 -9.84 -1.78 12.32
C PRO A 210 -9.08 -2.69 11.36
N SER A 211 -9.42 -3.99 11.40
CA SER A 211 -8.77 -5.08 10.66
C SER A 211 -8.81 -4.94 9.12
N TRP A 212 -9.50 -3.92 8.59
CA TRP A 212 -9.57 -3.63 7.16
C TRP A 212 -8.38 -2.81 6.63
N MET A 213 -7.50 -2.29 7.50
CA MET A 213 -6.14 -1.87 7.11
C MET A 213 -5.20 -3.05 6.82
N ARG A 214 -5.73 -4.28 6.71
CA ARG A 214 -5.11 -5.26 5.83
C ARG A 214 -5.26 -4.72 4.40
N TRP A 215 -4.27 -3.92 3.98
CA TRP A 215 -3.87 -3.92 2.58
C TRP A 215 -3.91 -5.37 2.15
N PRO A 216 -4.73 -5.74 1.15
CA PRO A 216 -4.99 -7.14 0.95
C PRO A 216 -3.65 -7.81 0.67
N ALA A 217 -3.21 -8.60 1.65
CA ALA A 217 -1.98 -9.33 1.56
C ALA A 217 -2.36 -10.59 0.82
N ALA A 218 -1.56 -10.94 -0.19
CA ALA A 218 -1.61 -12.23 -0.84
C ALA A 218 -1.78 -13.30 0.24
N THR A 219 -2.93 -13.96 0.26
CA THR A 219 -3.21 -15.02 1.21
C THR A 219 -2.25 -16.16 0.88
N LYS A 220 -1.26 -16.35 1.74
CA LYS A 220 -0.42 -17.55 1.75
C LYS A 220 -1.38 -18.74 1.81
N PRO A 221 -1.35 -19.70 0.86
CA PRO A 221 -2.20 -20.88 0.96
C PRO A 221 -1.89 -21.56 2.29
N ALA A 222 -2.93 -21.75 3.10
CA ALA A 222 -2.86 -22.48 4.34
C ALA A 222 -2.26 -23.85 4.03
N GLY A 223 -1.02 -24.08 4.48
CA GLY A 223 -0.40 -25.39 4.43
C GLY A 223 -1.34 -26.38 5.11
N THR A 224 -1.87 -27.30 4.33
CA THR A 224 -2.63 -28.45 4.79
C THR A 224 -1.78 -29.22 5.78
N THR A 225 -2.20 -29.24 7.03
CA THR A 225 -1.75 -30.22 8.03
C THR A 225 -2.10 -31.61 7.50
N SER A 226 -1.13 -32.30 6.92
CA SER A 226 -1.22 -33.75 6.73
C SER A 226 -1.18 -34.41 8.11
N THR A 227 -2.33 -34.92 8.54
CA THR A 227 -2.47 -35.91 9.59
C THR A 227 -1.64 -37.14 9.23
N ALA A 228 -0.51 -37.31 9.90
CA ALA A 228 0.24 -38.55 9.87
C ALA A 228 -0.55 -39.61 10.65
N SER A 229 -1.15 -40.54 9.91
CA SER A 229 -1.63 -41.82 10.41
C SER A 229 -0.43 -42.61 10.93
N SER A 230 -0.39 -42.86 12.25
CA SER A 230 0.53 -43.80 12.87
C SER A 230 -0.22 -45.08 13.25
N GLY A 231 -0.18 -46.07 12.34
CA GLY A 231 -0.22 -47.49 12.68
C GLY A 231 0.96 -48.13 11.93
N PRO A 232 1.78 -48.97 12.59
CA PRO A 232 1.30 -50.29 12.98
C PRO A 232 1.89 -50.87 14.28
N ARG A 233 1.14 -51.78 14.92
CA ARG A 233 1.61 -53.09 15.38
C ARG A 233 0.41 -53.99 15.66
#